data_AF-A0A1I3R3P9-F1
#
_entry.id   AF-A0A1I3R3P9-F1
#
_cell.length_a   1.000
_cell.length_b   1.000
_cell.length_c   1.000
_cell.angle_alpha   90.00
_cell.angle_beta   90.00
_cell.angle_gamma   90.00
#
_symmetry.space_group_name_H-M   'P 1'
#
loop_
_entity.id
_entity.type
_entity.pdbx_description
1 polymer ?
#
loop_
_entity_poly.entity_id
_entity_poly.type
_entity_poly.pdbx_seq_one_letter_code
_entity_poly.pdbx_strand_id
1 'polypeptide(L)'
;MDWWTIFFRTLFMYFFLLLMLRLMGKREIGKLSIFDLIVSLMIADLSATVIEDHKLPVMASAFPIALLVGLQILMSIVLLKSRKARQIVDGDPTIIIKNGKIQPEAMAKHRYNMDDLLMQLRDKNIANVADVEFAILETSGKLSVFPKEEKKPVTKDSPQS
;
A
#
# COMPACT_ATOMS: atom_id res chain seq x y z
N MET A 1 -21.80 21.85 28.72
CA MET A 1 -21.44 20.75 27.80
C MET A 1 -22.20 19.52 28.26
N ASP A 2 -23.11 19.00 27.43
CA ASP A 2 -23.77 17.74 27.73
C ASP A 2 -22.80 16.60 27.48
N TRP A 3 -22.12 16.17 28.53
CA TRP A 3 -21.16 15.06 28.51
C TRP A 3 -21.77 13.77 27.92
N TRP A 4 -23.07 13.57 28.09
CA TRP A 4 -23.82 12.46 27.48
C TRP A 4 -23.86 12.53 25.96
N THR A 5 -24.10 13.71 25.40
CA THR A 5 -24.12 13.90 23.94
C THR A 5 -22.75 13.61 23.34
N ILE A 6 -21.67 14.04 24.01
CA ILE A 6 -20.30 13.76 23.58
C ILE A 6 -20.02 12.26 23.66
N PHE A 7 -20.37 11.61 24.77
CA PHE A 7 -20.16 10.17 24.97
C PHE A 7 -20.83 9.33 23.86
N PHE A 8 -22.12 9.53 23.61
CA PHE A 8 -22.84 8.77 22.58
C PHE A 8 -22.37 9.09 21.16
N ARG A 9 -22.00 10.35 20.88
CA ARG A 9 -21.45 10.75 19.59
C ARG A 9 -20.09 10.09 19.32
N THR A 10 -19.20 10.10 20.29
CA THR A 10 -17.89 9.44 20.17
C THR A 10 -18.05 7.93 20.03
N LEU A 11 -18.95 7.32 20.81
CA LEU A 11 -19.24 5.89 20.71
C LEU A 11 -19.79 5.51 19.32
N PHE A 12 -20.74 6.29 18.79
CA PHE A 12 -21.26 6.09 17.45
C PHE A 12 -20.16 6.21 16.38
N MET A 13 -19.36 7.27 16.43
CA MET A 13 -18.28 7.49 15.47
C MET A 13 -17.24 6.37 15.52
N TYR A 14 -16.89 5.87 16.70
CA TYR A 14 -15.98 4.74 16.84
C TYR A 14 -16.49 3.50 16.08
N PHE A 15 -17.74 3.07 16.33
CA PHE A 15 -18.31 1.91 15.65
C PHE A 15 -18.54 2.16 14.15
N PHE A 16 -18.94 3.38 13.77
CA PHE A 16 -19.10 3.77 12.38
C PHE A 16 -17.78 3.67 11.61
N LEU A 17 -16.69 4.23 12.14
CA LEU A 17 -15.37 4.14 11.52
C LEU A 17 -14.85 2.71 11.46
N LEU A 18 -15.06 1.92 12.52
CA LEU A 18 -14.69 0.51 12.52
C LEU A 18 -15.43 -0.25 11.41
N LEU A 19 -16.72 0.03 11.20
CA LEU A 19 -17.49 -0.53 10.10
C LEU A 19 -16.95 -0.08 8.75
N MET A 20 -16.69 1.22 8.56
CA MET A 20 -16.14 1.77 7.32
C MET A 20 -14.79 1.15 6.95
N LEU A 21 -13.87 1.04 7.92
CA LEU A 21 -12.58 0.39 7.73
C LEU A 21 -12.74 -1.10 7.38
N ARG A 22 -13.70 -1.79 8.00
CA ARG A 22 -13.99 -3.19 7.68
C ARG A 22 -14.55 -3.37 6.26
N LEU A 23 -15.35 -2.43 5.76
CA LEU A 23 -15.87 -2.42 4.39
C LEU A 23 -14.78 -2.17 3.35
N MET A 24 -13.74 -1.42 3.68
CA MET A 24 -12.57 -1.18 2.83
C MET A 24 -11.76 -2.46 2.54
N GLY A 25 -12.00 -3.52 3.32
CA GLY A 25 -11.45 -4.87 3.09
C GLY A 25 -10.16 -5.16 3.85
N LYS A 26 -9.61 -6.35 3.62
CA LYS A 26 -8.38 -6.82 4.29
C LYS A 26 -7.15 -6.47 3.46
N ARG A 27 -6.68 -5.23 3.54
CA ARG A 27 -5.35 -4.87 3.04
C ARG A 27 -4.35 -4.86 4.19
N GLU A 28 -3.27 -5.63 4.08
CA GLU A 28 -2.19 -5.61 5.07
C GLU A 28 -1.55 -4.22 5.08
N ILE A 29 -1.20 -3.69 6.26
CA ILE A 29 -0.58 -2.36 6.43
C ILE A 29 0.64 -2.20 5.49
N GLY A 30 1.41 -3.26 5.28
CA GLY A 30 2.60 -3.25 4.40
C GLY A 30 2.32 -3.33 2.89
N LYS A 31 1.06 -3.46 2.48
CA LYS A 31 0.59 -3.55 1.09
C LYS A 31 -0.47 -2.49 0.76
N LEU A 32 -0.67 -1.51 1.64
CA LEU A 32 -1.55 -0.38 1.37
C LEU A 32 -1.00 0.40 0.17
N SER A 33 -1.84 0.64 -0.82
CA SER A 33 -1.50 1.57 -1.89
C SER A 33 -1.35 2.98 -1.30
N ILE A 34 -0.58 3.85 -1.96
CA ILE A 34 -0.47 5.26 -1.59
C ILE A 34 -1.86 5.90 -1.50
N PHE A 35 -2.76 5.48 -2.40
CA PHE A 35 -4.15 5.94 -2.39
C PHE A 35 -4.90 5.54 -1.11
N ASP A 36 -4.70 4.31 -0.62
CA ASP A 36 -5.33 3.84 0.63
C ASP A 36 -4.87 4.66 1.83
N LEU A 37 -3.59 5.02 1.84
CA LEU A 37 -3.01 5.87 2.89
C LEU A 37 -3.66 7.26 2.87
N ILE A 38 -3.78 7.89 1.70
CA ILE A 38 -4.40 9.22 1.57
C ILE A 38 -5.85 9.18 2.07
N VAL A 39 -6.64 8.19 1.65
CA VAL A 39 -8.04 8.07 2.08
C VAL A 39 -8.13 7.83 3.59
N SER A 40 -7.24 7.02 4.16
CA SER A 40 -7.19 6.78 5.62
C SER A 40 -6.90 8.07 6.39
N LEU A 41 -5.99 8.91 5.90
CA LEU A 41 -5.68 10.22 6.49
C LEU A 41 -6.87 11.18 6.38
N MET A 42 -7.56 11.22 5.24
CA MET A 42 -8.76 12.03 5.07
C MET A 42 -9.89 11.60 6.02
N ILE A 43 -10.09 10.28 6.20
CA ILE A 43 -11.07 9.77 7.16
C ILE A 43 -10.70 10.17 8.58
N ALA A 44 -9.42 10.07 8.96
CA ALA A 44 -8.95 10.47 10.29
C ALA A 44 -9.21 11.96 10.55
N ASP A 45 -8.86 12.83 9.59
CA ASP A 45 -9.04 14.28 9.66
C ASP A 45 -10.52 14.68 9.78
N LEU A 46 -11.38 14.11 8.91
CA LEU A 46 -12.82 14.32 8.99
C LEU A 46 -13.39 13.83 10.33
N SER A 47 -12.92 12.71 10.83
CA SER A 47 -13.39 12.16 12.11
C SER A 47 -12.98 13.02 13.30
N ALA A 48 -11.76 13.52 13.30
CA ALA A 48 -11.27 14.44 14.33
C ALA A 48 -12.12 15.72 14.37
N THR A 49 -12.39 16.30 13.20
CA THR A 49 -13.26 17.49 13.05
C THR A 49 -14.65 17.27 13.66
N VAL A 50 -15.22 16.07 13.53
CA VAL A 50 -16.53 15.72 14.13
C VAL A 50 -16.47 15.63 15.63
N ILE A 51 -15.35 15.17 16.18
CA ILE A 51 -15.21 15.08 17.63
C ILE A 51 -15.00 16.49 18.20
N GLU A 52 -14.24 17.35 17.53
CA GLU A 52 -13.94 18.71 17.99
C GLU A 52 -15.12 19.69 17.85
N ASP A 53 -15.78 19.74 16.69
CA ASP A 53 -16.89 20.67 16.47
C ASP A 53 -18.24 20.04 16.80
N HIS A 54 -18.70 20.32 18.02
CA HIS A 54 -19.96 19.82 18.54
C HIS A 54 -21.21 20.46 17.93
N LYS A 55 -21.07 21.57 17.18
CA LYS A 55 -22.22 22.25 16.54
C LYS A 55 -22.60 21.62 15.20
N LEU A 56 -21.68 20.88 14.58
CA LEU A 56 -21.95 20.12 13.37
C LEU A 56 -22.86 18.92 13.66
N PRO A 57 -23.97 18.73 12.94
CA PRO A 57 -24.78 17.52 13.04
C PRO A 57 -23.97 16.28 12.65
N VAL A 58 -24.01 15.22 13.45
CA VAL A 58 -23.26 13.97 13.20
C VAL A 58 -23.56 13.38 11.82
N MET A 59 -24.82 13.48 11.36
CA MET A 59 -25.25 13.04 10.03
C MET A 59 -24.58 13.82 8.89
N ALA A 60 -24.37 15.13 9.07
CA ALA A 60 -23.70 15.97 8.09
C ALA A 60 -22.22 15.55 7.88
N SER A 61 -21.66 14.85 8.87
CA SER A 61 -20.27 14.42 8.87
C SER A 61 -20.09 12.93 8.53
N ALA A 62 -21.07 12.10 8.86
CA ALA A 62 -21.09 10.69 8.46
C ALA A 62 -21.21 10.53 6.95
N PHE A 63 -21.96 11.41 6.26
CA PHE A 63 -22.15 11.33 4.82
C PHE A 63 -20.86 11.50 4.00
N PRO A 64 -20.00 12.53 4.23
CA PRO A 64 -18.70 12.64 3.55
C PRO A 64 -17.81 11.42 3.75
N ILE A 65 -17.75 10.87 4.96
CA ILE A 65 -16.94 9.69 5.27
C ILE A 65 -17.50 8.47 4.52
N ALA A 66 -18.82 8.25 4.57
CA ALA A 66 -19.46 7.15 3.85
C ALA A 66 -19.28 7.28 2.33
N LEU A 67 -19.35 8.49 1.78
CA LEU A 67 -19.11 8.77 0.37
C LEU A 67 -17.66 8.47 -0.01
N LEU A 68 -16.68 8.92 0.80
CA LEU A 68 -15.26 8.62 0.59
C LEU A 68 -15.00 7.11 0.58
N VAL A 69 -15.56 6.38 1.56
CA VAL A 69 -15.42 4.93 1.66
C VAL A 69 -16.11 4.23 0.48
N GLY A 70 -17.28 4.71 0.05
CA GLY A 70 -17.98 4.20 -1.13
C GLY A 70 -17.17 4.39 -2.42
N LEU A 71 -16.59 5.58 -2.61
CA LEU A 71 -15.70 5.88 -3.73
C LEU A 71 -14.43 5.02 -3.68
N GLN A 72 -13.85 4.83 -2.50
CA GLN A 72 -12.70 3.96 -2.29
C GLN A 72 -13.00 2.51 -2.71
N ILE A 73 -14.14 1.96 -2.29
CA ILE A 73 -14.58 0.61 -2.66
C ILE A 73 -14.82 0.53 -4.17
N LEU A 74 -15.52 1.51 -4.75
CA LEU A 74 -15.74 1.57 -6.20
C LEU A 74 -14.41 1.58 -6.96
N MET A 75 -13.46 2.42 -6.52
CA MET A 75 -12.15 2.51 -7.12
C MET A 75 -11.40 1.19 -7.01
N SER A 76 -11.46 0.53 -5.86
CA SER A 76 -10.88 -0.81 -5.69
C SER A 76 -11.46 -1.83 -6.67
N ILE A 77 -12.79 -1.82 -6.91
CA ILE A 77 -13.43 -2.70 -7.89
C ILE A 77 -12.97 -2.36 -9.32
N VAL A 78 -12.84 -1.07 -9.65
CA VAL A 78 -12.34 -0.61 -10.95
C VAL A 78 -10.90 -1.07 -11.17
N LEU A 79 -10.02 -0.94 -10.18
CA LEU A 79 -8.63 -1.39 -10.21
C LEU A 79 -8.50 -2.92 -10.34
N LEU A 80 -9.44 -3.66 -9.74
CA LEU A 80 -9.51 -5.12 -9.88
C LEU A 80 -9.90 -5.53 -11.32
N LYS A 81 -10.87 -4.84 -11.94
CA LYS A 81 -11.39 -5.20 -13.27
C LYS A 81 -10.58 -4.63 -14.43
N SER A 82 -9.92 -3.48 -14.25
CA SER A 82 -9.23 -2.76 -15.32
C SER A 82 -7.73 -2.69 -15.09
N ARG A 83 -6.97 -3.38 -15.95
CA ARG A 83 -5.50 -3.31 -15.95
C ARG A 83 -5.01 -1.88 -16.23
N LYS A 84 -5.63 -1.15 -17.17
CA LYS A 84 -5.26 0.24 -17.47
C LYS A 84 -5.48 1.16 -16.27
N ALA A 85 -6.59 1.02 -15.55
CA ALA A 85 -6.83 1.81 -14.34
C ALA A 85 -5.78 1.50 -13.27
N ARG A 86 -5.45 0.21 -13.08
CA ARG A 86 -4.38 -0.22 -12.17
C ARG A 86 -3.03 0.39 -12.53
N GLN A 87 -2.68 0.40 -13.81
CA GLN A 87 -1.43 0.99 -14.31
C GLN A 87 -1.33 2.49 -14.08
N ILE A 88 -2.45 3.22 -14.17
CA ILE A 88 -2.46 4.68 -13.97
C ILE A 88 -2.36 5.02 -12.48
N VAL A 89 -3.00 4.23 -11.61
CA VAL A 89 -3.16 4.56 -10.19
C VAL A 89 -2.09 3.92 -9.31
N ASP A 90 -1.88 2.62 -9.47
CA ASP A 90 -0.88 1.87 -8.69
C ASP A 90 0.46 1.79 -9.46
N GLY A 91 0.46 1.95 -10.78
CA GLY A 91 1.65 1.74 -11.62
C GLY A 91 1.78 0.29 -12.10
N ASP A 92 2.88 0.01 -12.81
CA ASP A 92 3.27 -1.35 -13.19
C ASP A 92 4.56 -1.74 -12.46
N PRO A 93 4.65 -2.99 -11.96
CA PRO A 93 5.92 -3.54 -11.52
C PRO A 93 6.87 -3.67 -12.72
N THR A 94 8.13 -3.26 -12.55
CA THR A 94 9.09 -3.16 -13.65
C THR A 94 10.35 -3.94 -13.33
N ILE A 95 10.81 -4.75 -14.28
CA ILE A 95 12.08 -5.46 -14.16
C ILE A 95 13.22 -4.45 -14.30
N ILE A 96 14.01 -4.30 -13.23
CA ILE A 96 15.17 -3.41 -13.21
C ILE A 96 16.51 -4.16 -13.26
N ILE A 97 16.53 -5.47 -12.95
CA ILE A 97 17.65 -6.37 -13.24
C ILE A 97 17.13 -7.62 -13.95
N LYS A 98 17.80 -8.02 -15.03
CA LYS A 98 17.54 -9.25 -15.77
C LYS A 98 18.84 -9.97 -16.06
N ASN A 99 18.99 -11.21 -15.61
CA ASN A 99 20.16 -12.07 -15.75
C ASN A 99 21.48 -11.38 -15.34
N GLY A 100 21.46 -10.65 -14.21
CA GLY A 100 22.59 -9.90 -13.69
C GLY A 100 22.91 -8.60 -14.43
N LYS A 101 22.05 -8.18 -15.38
CA LYS A 101 22.18 -6.93 -16.12
C LYS A 101 21.13 -5.92 -15.67
N ILE A 102 21.61 -4.77 -15.21
CA ILE A 102 20.77 -3.62 -14.86
C ILE A 102 20.07 -3.11 -16.12
N GLN A 103 18.83 -2.65 -15.98
CA GLN A 103 18.01 -2.06 -17.04
C GLN A 103 17.91 -0.53 -16.81
N PRO A 104 18.83 0.29 -17.36
CA PRO A 104 18.91 1.71 -17.02
C PRO A 104 17.70 2.52 -17.49
N GLU A 105 17.14 2.16 -18.65
CA GLU A 105 15.94 2.80 -19.20
C GLU A 105 14.72 2.59 -18.28
N ALA A 106 14.58 1.38 -17.73
CA ALA A 106 13.54 1.07 -16.76
C ALA A 106 13.73 1.86 -15.46
N MET A 107 14.96 1.93 -14.95
CA MET A 107 15.29 2.73 -13.77
C MET A 107 14.99 4.22 -13.98
N ALA A 108 15.39 4.78 -15.11
CA ALA A 108 15.15 6.19 -15.45
C ALA A 108 13.65 6.52 -15.54
N LYS A 109 12.85 5.64 -16.16
CA LYS A 109 11.38 5.80 -16.24
C LYS A 109 10.72 5.90 -14.86
N HIS A 110 11.27 5.18 -13.87
CA HIS A 110 10.76 5.16 -12.50
C HIS A 110 11.52 6.09 -11.54
N ARG A 111 12.41 6.95 -12.06
CA ARG A 111 13.28 7.84 -11.26
C ARG A 111 14.05 7.10 -10.16
N TYR A 112 14.34 5.83 -10.40
CA TYR A 112 15.03 4.95 -9.47
C TYR A 112 16.53 5.03 -9.76
N ASN A 113 17.34 5.43 -8.78
CA ASN A 113 18.77 5.64 -9.00
C ASN A 113 19.60 4.40 -8.59
N MET A 114 20.90 4.45 -8.88
CA MET A 114 21.81 3.33 -8.58
C MET A 114 21.99 3.13 -7.07
N ASP A 115 21.98 4.20 -6.29
CA ASP A 115 22.14 4.12 -4.84
C ASP A 115 20.94 3.44 -4.18
N ASP A 116 19.72 3.73 -4.64
CA ASP A 116 18.49 3.07 -4.21
C ASP A 116 18.53 1.56 -4.54
N LEU A 117 18.98 1.21 -5.75
CA LEU A 117 19.13 -0.18 -6.16
C LEU A 117 20.09 -0.94 -5.26
N LEU A 118 21.29 -0.38 -5.06
CA LEU A 118 22.34 -1.01 -4.25
C LEU A 118 21.93 -1.09 -2.78
N MET A 119 21.26 -0.06 -2.25
CA MET A 119 20.71 -0.06 -0.90
C MET A 119 19.72 -1.20 -0.71
N GLN A 120 18.74 -1.36 -1.62
CA GLN A 120 17.72 -2.39 -1.50
C GLN A 120 18.25 -3.81 -1.76
N LEU A 121 19.29 -3.97 -2.58
CA LEU A 121 20.01 -5.24 -2.71
C LEU A 121 20.74 -5.61 -1.41
N ARG A 122 21.38 -4.62 -0.76
CA ARG A 122 22.05 -4.80 0.53
C ARG A 122 21.08 -5.19 1.63
N ASP A 123 19.90 -4.57 1.69
CA ASP A 123 18.83 -4.93 2.64
C ASP A 123 18.37 -6.40 2.48
N LYS A 124 18.64 -7.01 1.32
CA LYS A 124 18.36 -8.42 1.01
C LYS A 124 19.60 -9.32 1.07
N ASN A 125 20.72 -8.84 1.60
CA ASN A 125 21.99 -9.54 1.68
C ASN A 125 22.58 -9.95 0.31
N ILE A 126 22.32 -9.17 -0.75
CA ILE A 126 22.87 -9.41 -2.09
C ILE A 126 23.99 -8.39 -2.33
N ALA A 127 25.23 -8.86 -2.37
CA ALA A 127 26.40 -8.02 -2.57
C ALA A 127 26.67 -7.69 -4.05
N ASN A 128 26.37 -8.62 -4.96
CA ASN A 128 26.67 -8.47 -6.38
C ASN A 128 25.42 -8.55 -7.24
N VAL A 129 25.24 -7.57 -8.12
CA VAL A 129 24.15 -7.54 -9.11
C VAL A 129 24.21 -8.76 -10.04
N ALA A 130 25.41 -9.25 -10.36
CA ALA A 130 25.61 -10.41 -11.22
C ALA A 130 24.95 -11.71 -10.69
N ASP A 131 24.70 -11.78 -9.38
CA ASP A 131 24.10 -12.92 -8.69
C ASP A 131 22.56 -12.92 -8.78
N VAL A 132 21.98 -11.84 -9.30
CA VAL A 132 20.54 -11.66 -9.45
C VAL A 132 20.08 -12.20 -10.79
N GLU A 133 19.09 -13.09 -10.77
CA GLU A 133 18.40 -13.54 -11.98
C GLU A 133 17.36 -12.51 -12.41
N PHE A 134 16.49 -12.10 -11.48
CA PHE A 134 15.52 -11.03 -11.71
C PHE A 134 15.42 -10.12 -10.49
N ALA A 135 15.38 -8.81 -10.72
CA ALA A 135 14.90 -7.87 -9.71
C ALA A 135 13.75 -7.03 -10.28
N ILE A 136 12.65 -6.99 -9.55
CA ILE A 136 11.40 -6.33 -9.92
C ILE A 136 11.19 -5.18 -8.95
N LEU A 137 11.12 -3.96 -9.47
CA LEU A 137 10.68 -2.80 -8.72
C LEU A 137 9.15 -2.84 -8.64
N GLU A 138 8.63 -3.12 -7.45
CA GLU A 138 7.20 -3.15 -7.18
C GLU A 138 6.61 -1.74 -7.20
N THR A 139 5.29 -1.66 -7.38
CA THR A 139 4.53 -0.40 -7.34
C THR A 139 4.65 0.34 -6.00
N SER A 140 4.97 -0.39 -4.93
CA SER A 140 5.25 0.20 -3.61
C SER A 140 6.65 0.82 -3.50
N GLY A 141 7.47 0.79 -4.56
CA GLY A 141 8.87 1.22 -4.54
C GLY A 141 9.84 0.23 -3.88
N LYS A 142 9.34 -0.93 -3.43
CA LYS A 142 10.16 -2.00 -2.88
C LYS A 142 10.70 -2.88 -4.00
N LEU A 143 11.90 -3.39 -3.82
CA LEU A 143 12.53 -4.33 -4.71
C LEU A 143 12.14 -5.75 -4.31
N SER A 144 11.75 -6.57 -5.27
CA SER A 144 11.64 -8.03 -5.16
C SER A 144 12.83 -8.63 -5.91
N VAL A 145 13.60 -9.52 -5.29
CA VAL A 145 14.84 -10.05 -5.89
C VAL A 145 14.83 -11.56 -5.89
N PHE A 146 15.16 -12.13 -7.04
CA PHE A 146 15.28 -13.57 -7.29
C PHE A 146 16.74 -13.86 -7.65
N PRO A 147 17.52 -14.47 -6.74
CA PRO A 147 18.90 -14.86 -7.02
C PRO A 147 18.95 -16.05 -7.99
N LYS A 148 20.06 -16.15 -8.74
CA LYS A 148 20.31 -17.30 -9.63
C LYS A 148 20.39 -18.60 -8.83
N GLU A 149 20.00 -19.72 -9.45
CA GLU A 149 19.88 -21.04 -8.79
C GLU A 149 21.14 -21.49 -8.06
N GLU A 150 22.32 -21.19 -8.60
CA GLU A 150 23.63 -21.53 -7.99
C GLU A 150 23.91 -20.80 -6.67
N LYS A 151 23.10 -19.79 -6.32
CA LYS A 151 23.25 -18.96 -5.10
C LYS A 151 21.98 -18.86 -4.26
N LYS A 152 20.99 -19.74 -4.48
CA LYS A 152 19.85 -19.85 -3.56
C LYS A 152 20.39 -20.25 -2.17
N PRO A 153 19.99 -19.58 -1.07
CA PRO A 153 20.32 -20.07 0.27
C PRO A 153 19.81 -21.49 0.39
N VAL A 154 20.63 -22.41 0.90
CA VAL A 154 20.28 -23.83 1.02
C VAL A 154 19.02 -23.95 1.88
N THR A 155 17.87 -24.10 1.26
CA THR A 155 16.65 -24.50 1.95
C THR A 155 16.87 -25.95 2.36
N LYS A 156 17.05 -26.19 3.68
CA LYS A 156 17.13 -27.53 4.25
C LYS A 156 15.77 -28.23 4.15
N ASP A 157 15.38 -28.66 2.95
CA ASP A 157 14.23 -29.55 2.74
C ASP A 157 14.56 -30.59 1.65
N SER A 158 15.71 -31.25 1.81
CA SER A 158 15.96 -32.53 1.16
C SER A 158 15.66 -33.62 2.18
N PRO A 159 14.63 -34.48 1.98
CA PRO A 159 14.54 -35.73 2.72
C PRO A 159 15.79 -36.54 2.38
N GLN A 160 16.61 -36.83 3.39
CA GLN A 160 17.63 -37.85 3.28
C GLN A 160 16.94 -39.21 3.16
N SER A 161 17.03 -39.85 1.99
CA SER A 161 16.91 -41.30 1.84
C SER A 161 17.50 -41.72 0.50
#